data_AF-A0A9C9XC75-F1
#
_entry.id   AF-A0A9C9XC75-F1
#
_cell.length_a   1.000
_cell.length_b   1.000
_cell.length_c   1.000
_cell.angle_alpha   90.00
_cell.angle_beta   90.00
_cell.angle_gamma   90.00
#
_symmetry.space_group_name_H-M   'P 1'
#
loop_
_entity.id
_entity.type
_entity.pdbx_description
1 polymer ?
#
loop_
_entity_poly.entity_id
_entity_poly.type
_entity_poly.pdbx_seq_one_letter_code
_entity_poly.pdbx_strand_id
1 'polypeptide(L)'
;MTSLLLFAQSSLAGNYYSGKGDDMSACEQARERLIAPERERLIDKCIAEKKDAGYCENHYRDYGSGGMGAGGKYRKRLYNDIPACQKVERQ
;
A
#
# COMPACT_ATOMS: atom_id res chain seq x y z
N MET A 1 19.29 -23.62 45.30
CA MET A 1 19.95 -23.21 44.05
C MET A 1 19.41 -24.08 42.93
N THR A 2 18.43 -23.59 42.16
CA THR A 2 18.03 -24.25 40.91
C THR A 2 17.24 -23.28 40.03
N SER A 3 17.94 -22.84 38.97
CA SER A 3 17.46 -22.51 37.63
C SER A 3 16.40 -21.43 37.45
N LEU A 4 16.91 -20.23 37.17
CA LEU A 4 16.27 -19.21 36.34
C LEU A 4 15.97 -19.78 34.94
N LEU A 5 14.68 -19.93 34.60
CA LEU A 5 14.25 -20.07 33.21
C LEU A 5 14.14 -18.67 32.60
N LEU A 6 15.22 -18.21 31.98
CA LEU A 6 15.24 -17.04 31.10
C LEU A 6 14.50 -17.39 29.81
N PHE A 7 13.22 -17.04 29.73
CA PHE A 7 12.54 -16.95 28.45
C PHE A 7 13.14 -15.76 27.68
N ALA A 8 14.04 -16.06 26.75
CA ALA A 8 14.46 -15.11 25.73
C ALA A 8 13.28 -14.89 24.77
N GLN A 9 12.47 -13.86 25.04
CA GLN A 9 11.49 -13.38 24.07
C GLN A 9 12.22 -12.52 23.03
N SER A 10 12.52 -13.11 21.89
CA SER A 10 12.96 -12.41 20.69
C SER A 10 11.80 -11.59 20.13
N SER A 11 11.61 -10.39 20.66
CA SER A 11 10.78 -9.38 20.02
C SER A 11 11.54 -8.82 18.83
N LEU A 12 11.40 -9.46 17.66
CA LEU A 12 11.61 -8.79 16.39
C LEU A 12 10.59 -7.66 16.32
N ALA A 13 10.99 -6.47 16.77
CA ALA A 13 10.35 -5.22 16.43
C ALA A 13 10.54 -5.04 14.92
N GLY A 14 9.69 -5.71 14.14
CA GLY A 14 9.41 -5.33 12.77
C GLY A 14 9.06 -3.85 12.80
N ASN A 15 9.77 -3.09 11.98
CA ASN A 15 9.65 -1.65 11.85
C ASN A 15 8.22 -1.33 11.39
N TYR A 16 7.30 -1.20 12.36
CA TYR A 16 5.90 -0.90 12.14
C TYR A 16 5.85 0.51 11.56
N TYR A 17 5.58 0.58 10.26
CA TYR A 17 5.41 1.80 9.51
C TYR A 17 4.38 2.68 10.24
N SER A 18 4.87 3.71 10.92
CA SER A 18 4.06 4.64 11.70
C SER A 18 3.34 5.61 10.74
N GLY A 19 2.35 5.08 10.03
CA GLY A 19 1.36 5.86 9.28
C GLY A 19 0.13 6.06 10.17
N LYS A 20 -0.25 7.30 10.41
CA LYS A 20 -1.45 7.64 11.18
C LYS A 20 -2.70 7.02 10.53
N GLY A 21 -3.40 6.14 11.26
CA GLY A 21 -4.86 6.05 11.23
C GLY A 21 -5.44 5.08 10.21
N ASP A 22 -5.20 3.79 10.45
CA ASP A 22 -5.86 2.64 9.84
C ASP A 22 -7.32 2.56 10.31
N ASP A 23 -8.15 3.37 9.66
CA ASP A 23 -9.55 3.04 9.43
C ASP A 23 -9.70 3.11 7.90
N MET A 24 -9.36 2.01 7.20
CA MET A 24 -9.54 1.92 5.75
C MET A 24 -11.03 2.13 5.47
N SER A 25 -11.41 3.36 5.14
CA SER A 25 -12.80 3.70 4.85
C SER A 25 -13.35 2.74 3.77
N ALA A 26 -14.66 2.50 3.74
CA ALA A 26 -15.26 1.62 2.73
C ALA A 26 -14.82 1.96 1.29
N CYS A 27 -14.55 3.25 1.03
CA CYS A 27 -13.89 3.72 -0.20
C CYS A 27 -12.51 3.09 -0.40
N GLU A 28 -11.61 3.16 0.56
CA GLU A 28 -10.25 2.64 0.43
C GLU A 28 -10.19 1.13 0.25
N GLN A 29 -11.05 0.39 0.95
CA GLN A 29 -11.16 -1.05 0.75
C GLN A 29 -11.67 -1.38 -0.65
N ALA A 30 -12.69 -0.66 -1.13
CA ALA A 30 -13.21 -0.86 -2.48
C ALA A 30 -12.19 -0.48 -3.56
N ARG A 31 -11.41 0.59 -3.34
CA ARG A 31 -10.32 1.00 -4.23
C ARG A 31 -9.22 -0.05 -4.28
N GLU A 32 -8.77 -0.56 -3.13
CA GLU A 32 -7.66 -1.52 -3.12
C GLU A 32 -8.02 -2.82 -3.83
N ARG A 33 -9.29 -3.27 -3.76
CA ARG A 33 -9.77 -4.42 -4.54
C ARG A 33 -9.65 -4.25 -6.06
N LEU A 34 -9.68 -3.01 -6.56
CA LEU A 34 -9.48 -2.69 -7.97
C LEU A 34 -8.01 -2.44 -8.30
N ILE A 35 -7.28 -1.77 -7.41
CA ILE A 35 -5.88 -1.37 -7.62
C ILE A 35 -4.94 -2.57 -7.53
N ALA A 36 -5.13 -3.47 -6.57
CA ALA A 36 -4.23 -4.60 -6.33
C ALA A 36 -4.00 -5.48 -7.58
N PRO A 37 -5.02 -6.00 -8.28
CA PRO A 37 -4.80 -6.81 -9.48
C PRO A 37 -4.15 -6.03 -10.62
N GLU A 38 -4.42 -4.72 -10.76
CA GLU A 38 -3.77 -3.90 -11.77
C GLU A 38 -2.30 -3.65 -11.43
N ARG A 39 -1.98 -3.43 -10.15
CA ARG A 39 -0.62 -3.29 -9.64
C ARG A 39 0.20 -4.55 -9.88
N GLU A 40 -0.36 -5.72 -9.59
CA GLU A 40 0.27 -7.03 -9.84
C GLU A 40 0.58 -7.21 -11.32
N ARG A 41 -0.40 -6.96 -12.21
CA ARG A 41 -0.19 -7.03 -13.67
C ARG A 41 0.92 -6.08 -14.16
N LEU A 42 1.04 -4.90 -13.57
CA LEU A 42 2.09 -3.93 -13.92
C LEU A 42 3.46 -4.39 -13.45
N ILE A 43 3.55 -4.98 -12.26
CA ILE A 43 4.77 -5.59 -11.73
C ILE A 43 5.21 -6.74 -12.64
N ASP A 44 4.31 -7.66 -12.98
CA ASP A 44 4.60 -8.78 -13.88
C ASP A 44 5.11 -8.31 -15.24
N LYS A 45 4.48 -7.28 -15.81
CA LYS A 45 4.93 -6.68 -17.06
C LYS A 45 6.34 -6.09 -16.93
N CYS A 46 6.62 -5.37 -15.85
CA CYS A 46 7.94 -4.79 -15.57
C CYS A 46 9.03 -5.86 -15.45
N ILE A 47 8.72 -6.98 -14.78
CA ILE A 47 9.61 -8.13 -14.68
C ILE A 47 9.82 -8.78 -16.06
N ALA A 48 8.76 -8.93 -16.86
CA ALA A 48 8.84 -9.45 -18.21
C ALA A 48 9.74 -8.61 -19.12
N GLU A 49 9.79 -7.30 -18.90
CA GLU A 49 10.71 -6.34 -19.54
C GLU A 49 12.15 -6.39 -18.97
N LYS A 50 12.50 -7.46 -18.24
CA LYS A 50 13.84 -7.78 -17.71
C LYS A 50 14.34 -6.78 -16.65
N LYS A 51 13.43 -6.17 -15.89
CA LYS A 51 13.79 -5.43 -14.67
C LYS A 51 13.86 -6.35 -13.46
N ASP A 52 14.61 -5.93 -12.46
CA ASP A 52 14.69 -6.61 -11.18
C ASP A 52 13.32 -6.58 -10.47
N ALA A 53 12.97 -7.68 -9.80
CA ALA A 53 11.68 -7.81 -9.11
C ALA A 53 11.53 -6.78 -7.98
N GLY A 54 12.58 -6.59 -7.17
CA GLY A 54 12.58 -5.62 -6.08
C GLY A 54 12.46 -4.18 -6.60
N TYR A 55 13.05 -3.88 -7.76
CA TYR A 55 12.80 -2.60 -8.44
C TYR A 55 11.33 -2.45 -8.83
N CYS A 56 10.73 -3.44 -9.50
CA CYS A 56 9.34 -3.35 -9.98
C CYS A 56 8.34 -3.20 -8.83
N GLU A 57 8.50 -3.98 -7.75
CA GLU A 57 7.67 -3.89 -6.56
C GLU A 57 7.75 -2.50 -5.92
N ASN A 58 8.97 -1.96 -5.77
CA ASN A 58 9.15 -0.61 -5.23
C ASN A 58 8.60 0.46 -6.16
N HIS A 59 8.75 0.30 -7.47
CA HIS A 59 8.27 1.25 -8.47
C HIS A 59 6.75 1.37 -8.49
N TYR A 60 6.05 0.25 -8.33
CA TYR A 60 4.58 0.20 -8.32
C TYR A 60 3.97 0.16 -6.91
N ARG A 61 4.77 0.26 -5.84
CA ARG A 61 4.30 0.20 -4.44
C ARG A 61 3.17 1.17 -4.14
N ASP A 62 3.24 2.38 -4.69
CA ASP A 62 2.24 3.43 -4.47
C ASP A 62 1.28 3.58 -5.66
N TYR A 63 1.27 2.64 -6.61
CA TYR A 63 0.37 2.64 -7.75
C TYR A 63 -1.09 2.81 -7.29
N GLY A 64 -1.80 3.72 -7.96
CA GLY A 64 -3.17 4.11 -7.61
C GLY A 64 -3.28 5.17 -6.52
N SER A 65 -2.19 5.50 -5.82
CA SER A 65 -2.17 6.61 -4.86
C SER A 65 -2.16 7.95 -5.59
N GLY A 66 -2.95 8.90 -5.08
CA GLY A 66 -2.90 10.29 -5.53
C GLY A 66 -1.89 11.12 -4.73
N GLY A 67 -1.60 12.34 -5.20
CA GLY A 67 -0.79 13.32 -4.49
C GLY A 67 0.38 13.84 -5.31
N MET A 68 1.23 14.64 -4.66
CA MET A 68 2.41 15.22 -5.30
C MET A 68 3.50 14.16 -5.43
N GLY A 69 3.92 13.85 -6.67
CA GLY A 69 5.09 13.00 -6.91
C GLY A 69 6.40 13.74 -6.63
N ALA A 70 7.51 12.99 -6.55
CA ALA A 70 8.85 13.56 -6.29
C ALA A 70 9.27 14.63 -7.32
N GLY A 71 8.75 14.57 -8.55
CA GLY A 71 9.01 15.57 -9.60
C GLY A 71 8.08 16.78 -9.58
N GLY A 72 7.33 17.03 -8.49
CA GLY A 72 6.39 18.14 -8.40
C GLY A 72 5.16 18.02 -9.29
N LYS A 73 4.95 16.86 -9.93
CA LYS A 73 3.75 16.57 -10.72
C LYS A 73 2.69 15.94 -9.83
N TYR A 74 1.49 16.50 -9.89
CA TYR A 74 0.32 15.94 -9.22
C TYR A 74 -0.16 14.67 -9.94
N ARG A 75 -0.38 13.60 -9.18
CA ARG A 75 -0.98 12.34 -9.63
C ARG A 75 -2.42 12.29 -9.14
N LYS A 76 -3.36 12.11 -10.07
CA LYS A 76 -4.77 11.87 -9.73
C LYS A 76 -4.88 10.53 -9.00
N ARG A 77 -5.67 10.51 -7.92
CA ARG A 77 -6.01 9.30 -7.18
C ARG A 77 -6.91 8.41 -8.06
N LEU A 78 -6.50 7.15 -8.29
CA LEU A 78 -7.27 6.23 -9.14
C LEU A 78 -8.51 5.70 -8.40
N TYR A 79 -9.57 5.38 -9.13
CA TYR A 79 -10.82 4.83 -8.59
C TYR A 79 -11.45 5.68 -7.48
N ASN A 80 -11.15 6.98 -7.44
CA ASN A 80 -11.75 7.88 -6.45
C ASN A 80 -13.23 8.17 -6.73
N ASP A 81 -13.70 7.82 -7.92
CA ASP A 81 -15.03 8.05 -8.45
C ASP A 81 -16.00 6.86 -8.27
N ILE A 82 -15.53 5.73 -7.72
CA ILE A 82 -16.38 4.56 -7.48
C ILE A 82 -17.46 4.86 -6.42
N PRO A 83 -18.63 4.19 -6.46
CA PRO A 83 -19.75 4.50 -5.56
C PRO A 83 -19.38 4.50 -4.07
N ALA A 84 -18.49 3.60 -3.64
CA ALA A 84 -18.01 3.52 -2.26
C ALA A 84 -17.25 4.77 -1.79
N CYS A 85 -16.73 5.58 -2.71
CA CYS A 85 -15.99 6.81 -2.48
C CYS A 85 -16.85 8.08 -2.62
N GLN A 86 -18.02 7.96 -3.25
CA GLN A 86 -18.97 9.06 -3.45
C GLN A 86 -19.81 9.33 -2.20
N LYS A 87 -19.24 9.27 -0.98
CA LYS A 87 -19.99 9.44 0.28
C LYS A 87 -20.81 10.73 0.23
N VAL A 88 -22.11 10.54 -0.04
CA VAL A 88 -23.24 11.45 -0.10
C VAL A 88 -22.81 12.91 -0.29
N GLU A 89 -22.92 13.42 -1.52
CA GLU A 89 -22.97 14.87 -1.74
C GLU A 89 -24.03 15.43 -0.77
N ARG A 90 -23.58 15.97 0.36
CA ARG A 90 -24.45 16.77 1.19
C ARG A 90 -24.52 18.11 0.45
N GLN A 91 -25.56 18.23 -0.37
CA GLN A 91 -26.06 19.52 -0.83
C GLN A 91 -26.28 20.45 0.36
#